data_AF-A0A383AHF4-F1
#
_entry.id   AF-A0A383AHF4-F1
#
_cell.length_a   1.000
_cell.length_b   1.000
_cell.length_c   1.000
_cell.angle_alpha   90.00
_cell.angle_beta   90.00
_cell.angle_gamma   90.00
#
_symmetry.space_group_name_H-M   'P 1'
#
loop_
_entity.id
_entity.type
_entity.pdbx_description
1 polymer ?
#
loop_
_entity_poly.entity_id
_entity_poly.type
_entity_poly.pdbx_seq_one_letter_code
_entity_poly.pdbx_strand_id
1 'polypeptide(L)'
;TLLLFIGLAWGQLIDELEILHSDKERFLFQRENLYKSEGIWYSEISNEPVTSRLEIYSKNLNEYKIAECTIIDGLKDGFFIQYYAIKEMLPGIMGLYINDKKEGTWTWIEPDKIYEKQSWDDSDLQIITSIDYRDGIKHGSIIVHKANLERFDYIQNYSYPRNDIILKGQYFNGEKIGEWYYNDYIYSDYDWATEPKYIRSMRFYWSRKYTYDKDNLVDSECRESWGIEIDCKSYEQKYLEKIYLLPDRDET
;
A
#
# COMPACT_ATOMS: atom_id res chain seq x y z
N THR A 1 -44.83 -3.57 -5.11
CA THR A 1 -43.70 -3.55 -4.16
C THR A 1 -42.43 -3.46 -4.96
N LEU A 2 -41.82 -2.29 -5.01
CA LEU A 2 -40.62 -2.01 -5.80
C LEU A 2 -39.41 -2.47 -4.96
N LEU A 3 -38.74 -3.54 -5.38
CA LEU A 3 -37.50 -4.00 -4.75
C LEU A 3 -36.35 -3.15 -5.33
N LEU A 4 -35.86 -2.21 -4.52
CA LEU A 4 -34.59 -1.53 -4.74
C LEU A 4 -33.47 -2.55 -4.56
N PHE A 5 -32.80 -2.90 -5.65
CA PHE A 5 -31.51 -3.57 -5.63
C PHE A 5 -30.50 -2.59 -5.03
N ILE A 6 -30.20 -2.75 -3.73
CA ILE A 6 -28.95 -2.24 -3.17
C ILE A 6 -27.88 -3.16 -3.74
N GLY A 7 -27.19 -2.69 -4.78
CA GLY A 7 -25.97 -3.33 -5.24
C GLY A 7 -25.01 -3.35 -4.06
N LEU A 8 -24.67 -4.55 -3.58
CA LEU A 8 -23.54 -4.75 -2.68
C LEU A 8 -22.30 -4.30 -3.47
N ALA A 9 -21.90 -3.05 -3.30
CA ALA A 9 -20.63 -2.56 -3.77
C ALA A 9 -19.56 -3.30 -2.97
N TRP A 10 -18.99 -4.33 -3.58
CA TRP A 10 -17.70 -4.86 -3.16
C TRP A 10 -16.68 -3.79 -3.54
N GLY A 11 -16.38 -2.91 -2.58
CA GLY A 11 -15.50 -1.77 -2.78
C GLY A 11 -14.99 -1.27 -1.42
N GLN A 12 -13.68 -1.35 -1.27
CA GLN A 12 -12.85 -0.60 -0.33
C GLN A 12 -13.30 -0.62 1.15
N LEU A 13 -12.95 -1.69 1.86
CA LEU A 13 -13.20 -1.82 3.32
C LEU A 13 -12.36 -0.87 4.19
N ILE A 14 -11.19 -0.43 3.71
CA ILE A 14 -10.31 0.45 4.49
C ILE A 14 -10.53 1.92 4.12
N ASP A 15 -10.99 2.69 5.10
CA ASP A 15 -11.07 4.15 5.07
C ASP A 15 -9.93 4.75 5.91
N GLU A 16 -8.94 5.34 5.24
CA GLU A 16 -7.75 5.90 5.90
C GLU A 16 -8.11 7.04 6.88
N LEU A 17 -9.17 7.80 6.58
CA LEU A 17 -9.61 8.88 7.46
C LEU A 17 -10.32 8.32 8.71
N GLU A 18 -11.07 7.23 8.58
CA GLU A 18 -11.67 6.55 9.74
C GLU A 18 -10.61 6.02 10.69
N ILE A 19 -9.51 5.44 10.18
CA ILE A 19 -8.39 4.96 11.01
C ILE A 19 -7.79 6.11 11.82
N LEU A 20 -7.52 7.25 11.18
CA LEU A 20 -7.02 8.43 11.89
C LEU A 20 -8.04 8.95 12.90
N HIS A 21 -9.34 8.88 12.58
CA HIS A 21 -10.41 9.34 13.44
C HIS A 21 -10.62 8.42 14.67
N SER A 22 -10.45 7.11 14.54
CA SER A 22 -10.50 6.19 15.68
C SER A 22 -9.39 6.47 16.71
N ASP A 23 -8.29 7.06 16.24
CA ASP A 23 -7.13 7.47 17.03
C ASP A 23 -7.13 8.97 17.39
N LYS A 24 -8.30 9.64 17.41
CA LYS A 24 -8.44 11.10 17.63
C LYS A 24 -7.80 11.65 18.92
N GLU A 25 -7.53 10.80 19.91
CA GLU A 25 -6.80 11.23 21.11
C GLU A 25 -5.36 11.61 20.78
N ARG A 26 -4.75 11.01 19.75
CA ARG A 26 -3.37 11.27 19.30
C ARG A 26 -3.27 12.46 18.34
N PHE A 27 -4.36 12.81 17.68
CA PHE A 27 -4.35 13.74 16.55
C PHE A 27 -5.30 14.92 16.75
N LEU A 28 -4.93 16.06 16.17
CA LEU A 28 -5.73 17.27 16.14
C LEU A 28 -6.31 17.44 14.74
N PHE A 29 -7.63 17.33 14.64
CA PHE A 29 -8.39 17.57 13.42
C PHE A 29 -8.71 19.07 13.35
N GLN A 30 -8.16 19.76 12.36
CA GLN A 30 -8.36 21.20 12.25
C GLN A 30 -9.80 21.52 11.80
N ARG A 31 -10.34 22.61 12.37
CA ARG A 31 -11.62 23.27 12.05
C ARG A 31 -12.88 22.61 12.58
N GLU A 32 -13.00 21.28 12.60
CA GLU A 32 -14.28 20.63 12.93
C GLU A 32 -14.10 19.30 13.66
N ASN A 33 -14.97 19.04 14.65
CA ASN A 33 -15.24 17.68 15.07
C ASN A 33 -16.13 17.05 13.99
N LEU A 34 -15.63 15.97 13.39
CA LEU A 34 -16.33 15.23 12.36
C LEU A 34 -16.89 13.95 12.95
N TYR A 35 -18.02 13.50 12.43
CA TYR A 35 -18.50 12.14 12.64
C TYR A 35 -18.96 11.54 11.32
N LYS A 36 -18.87 10.22 11.19
CA LYS A 36 -19.34 9.50 10.00
C LYS A 36 -20.67 8.82 10.31
N SER A 37 -21.64 8.96 9.40
CA SER A 37 -22.94 8.29 9.49
C SER A 37 -23.36 7.82 8.11
N GLU A 38 -23.72 6.53 7.99
CA GLU A 38 -24.15 5.91 6.73
C GLU A 38 -23.20 6.16 5.54
N GLY A 39 -21.89 6.19 5.81
CA GLY A 39 -20.87 6.42 4.78
C GLY A 39 -20.53 7.90 4.53
N ILE A 40 -21.29 8.85 5.09
CA ILE A 40 -21.14 10.28 4.86
C ILE A 40 -20.51 10.96 6.07
N TRP A 41 -19.58 11.89 5.82
CA TRP A 41 -18.94 12.72 6.85
C TRP A 41 -19.76 13.98 7.13
N TYR A 42 -20.04 14.22 8.41
CA TYR A 42 -20.81 15.36 8.90
C TYR A 42 -19.99 16.21 9.86
N SER A 43 -20.32 17.50 9.91
CA SER A 43 -19.87 18.40 10.97
C SER A 43 -20.75 18.24 12.21
N GLU A 44 -20.15 18.08 13.39
CA GLU A 44 -20.89 18.07 14.66
C GLU A 44 -21.63 19.40 14.94
N ILE A 45 -21.22 20.50 14.29
CA ILE A 45 -21.76 21.84 14.55
C ILE A 45 -23.00 22.12 13.68
N SER A 46 -23.00 21.69 12.42
CA SER A 46 -24.10 21.97 11.49
C SER A 46 -25.05 20.79 11.28
N ASN A 47 -24.66 19.56 11.63
CA ASN A 47 -25.35 18.32 11.23
C ASN A 47 -25.57 18.22 9.70
N GLU A 48 -24.79 18.95 8.91
CA GLU A 48 -24.80 18.89 7.44
C GLU A 48 -23.56 18.14 6.93
N PRO A 49 -23.64 17.50 5.75
CA PRO A 49 -22.48 16.88 5.11
C PRO A 49 -21.35 17.90 4.97
N VAL A 50 -20.15 17.52 5.38
CA VAL A 50 -19.03 18.46 5.43
C VAL A 50 -18.50 18.76 4.03
N THR A 51 -18.26 20.04 3.75
CA THR A 51 -17.48 20.47 2.57
C THR A 51 -16.30 21.28 3.05
N SER A 52 -15.12 20.67 3.10
CA SER A 52 -13.93 21.29 3.68
C SER A 52 -12.63 20.62 3.23
N ARG A 53 -11.54 21.36 3.35
CA ARG A 53 -10.18 20.78 3.33
C ARG A 53 -9.77 20.52 4.77
N LEU A 54 -9.67 19.24 5.11
CA LEU A 54 -9.28 18.75 6.42
C LEU A 54 -7.74 18.67 6.49
N GLU A 55 -7.21 19.14 7.61
CA GLU A 55 -5.81 18.99 7.96
C GLU A 55 -5.73 18.35 9.35
N ILE A 56 -4.88 17.34 9.46
CA ILE A 56 -4.72 16.55 10.69
C ILE A 56 -3.28 16.69 11.16
N TYR A 57 -3.11 17.01 12.43
CA TYR A 57 -1.82 17.29 13.06
C TYR A 57 -1.54 16.31 14.20
N SER A 58 -0.30 15.92 14.40
CA SER A 58 0.10 15.14 15.58
C SER A 58 0.15 16.01 16.83
N LYS A 59 -0.49 15.58 17.91
CA LYS A 59 -0.36 16.23 19.23
C LYS A 59 1.01 15.96 19.88
N ASN A 60 1.68 14.85 19.52
CA ASN A 60 2.95 14.46 20.14
C ASN A 60 4.18 15.07 19.44
N LEU A 61 4.03 15.54 18.19
CA LEU A 61 5.12 16.09 17.36
C LEU A 61 4.98 17.60 17.14
N ASN A 62 4.69 18.37 18.19
CA ASN A 62 4.57 19.83 18.11
C ASN A 62 3.64 20.30 16.96
N GLU A 63 2.50 19.63 16.79
CA GLU A 63 1.54 19.95 15.72
C GLU A 63 2.17 19.81 14.31
N TYR A 64 2.97 18.76 14.10
CA TYR A 64 3.40 18.37 12.76
C TYR A 64 2.20 17.84 11.96
N LYS A 65 2.03 18.30 10.71
CA LYS A 65 0.94 17.85 9.84
C LYS A 65 1.16 16.39 9.44
N ILE A 66 0.20 15.52 9.77
CA ILE A 66 0.29 14.08 9.49
C ILE A 66 -0.65 13.63 8.36
N ALA A 67 -1.71 14.38 8.07
CA ALA A 67 -2.56 14.09 6.93
C ALA A 67 -3.33 15.32 6.44
N GLU A 68 -3.77 15.25 5.19
CA GLU A 68 -4.72 16.18 4.60
C GLU A 68 -5.62 15.47 3.58
N CYS A 69 -6.87 15.90 3.53
CA CYS A 69 -7.82 15.41 2.54
C CYS A 69 -8.86 16.50 2.24
N THR A 70 -9.52 16.36 1.09
CA THR A 70 -10.66 17.21 0.71
C THR A 70 -11.93 16.37 0.79
N ILE A 71 -12.97 16.94 1.40
CA ILE A 71 -14.29 16.34 1.53
C ILE A 71 -15.28 17.33 0.89
N ILE A 72 -16.15 16.83 0.03
CA ILE A 72 -17.21 17.58 -0.65
C ILE A 72 -18.52 16.83 -0.41
N ASP A 73 -19.53 17.54 0.11
CA ASP A 73 -20.84 16.98 0.45
C ASP A 73 -20.74 15.68 1.29
N GLY A 74 -19.76 15.64 2.20
CA GLY A 74 -19.49 14.53 3.09
C GLY A 74 -18.78 13.32 2.46
N LEU A 75 -18.37 13.39 1.20
CA LEU A 75 -17.59 12.37 0.50
C LEU A 75 -16.15 12.86 0.26
N LYS A 76 -15.14 11.99 0.41
CA LYS A 76 -13.75 12.32 0.04
C LYS A 76 -13.69 12.57 -1.46
N ASP A 77 -13.14 13.71 -1.85
CA ASP A 77 -13.02 14.10 -3.26
C ASP A 77 -11.78 14.99 -3.44
N GLY A 78 -10.82 14.51 -4.22
CA GLY A 78 -9.49 15.11 -4.35
C GLY A 78 -8.39 14.27 -3.69
N PHE A 79 -7.20 14.86 -3.54
CA PHE A 79 -6.05 14.15 -2.99
C PHE A 79 -6.23 13.84 -1.50
N PHE A 80 -5.94 12.60 -1.15
CA PHE A 80 -5.68 12.17 0.22
C PHE A 80 -4.17 12.01 0.38
N ILE A 81 -3.61 12.59 1.43
CA ILE A 81 -2.20 12.45 1.78
C ILE A 81 -2.13 12.17 3.27
N GLN A 82 -1.52 11.05 3.64
CA GLN A 82 -1.00 10.75 4.97
C GLN A 82 0.52 10.69 4.88
N TYR A 83 1.20 11.49 5.67
CA TYR A 83 2.65 11.58 5.67
C TYR A 83 3.25 10.43 6.46
N TYR A 84 4.26 9.77 5.88
CA TYR A 84 5.03 8.74 6.57
C TYR A 84 5.72 9.35 7.79
N ALA A 85 5.46 8.80 8.98
CA ALA A 85 6.02 9.30 10.22
C ALA A 85 6.36 8.16 11.18
N ILE A 86 7.65 7.80 11.23
CA ILE A 86 8.17 6.70 12.07
C ILE A 86 7.81 6.92 13.55
N LYS A 87 7.98 8.16 14.05
CA LYS A 87 7.71 8.50 15.46
C LYS A 87 6.24 8.38 15.84
N GLU A 88 5.33 8.48 14.86
CA GLU A 88 3.90 8.29 15.04
C GLU A 88 3.43 6.90 14.63
N MET A 89 4.32 6.02 14.18
CA MET A 89 3.93 4.73 13.65
C MET A 89 2.87 4.87 12.54
N LEU A 90 3.04 5.87 11.67
CA LEU A 90 2.11 6.17 10.57
C LEU A 90 2.72 5.84 9.21
N PRO A 91 2.05 5.02 8.39
CA PRO A 91 2.51 4.75 7.04
C PRO A 91 2.28 5.99 6.16
N GLY A 92 3.07 6.11 5.10
CA GLY A 92 2.77 7.08 4.04
C GLY A 92 1.64 6.53 3.18
N ILE A 93 0.60 7.31 2.93
CA ILE A 93 -0.49 6.92 2.03
C ILE A 93 -0.83 8.11 1.15
N MET A 94 -0.89 7.91 -0.15
CA MET A 94 -1.28 8.97 -1.07
C MET A 94 -2.10 8.42 -2.23
N GLY A 95 -3.08 9.21 -2.67
CA GLY A 95 -3.86 8.90 -3.85
C GLY A 95 -4.99 9.89 -4.06
N LEU A 96 -5.78 9.63 -5.09
CA LEU A 96 -6.91 10.47 -5.47
C LEU A 96 -8.21 9.76 -5.10
N TYR A 97 -9.11 10.48 -4.44
CA TYR A 97 -10.51 10.13 -4.32
C TYR A 97 -11.36 10.89 -5.34
N ILE A 98 -12.38 10.23 -5.89
CA ILE A 98 -13.49 10.87 -6.61
C ILE A 98 -14.78 10.28 -6.05
N ASN A 99 -15.62 11.12 -5.41
CA ASN A 99 -16.85 10.66 -4.74
C ASN A 99 -16.64 9.41 -3.86
N ASP A 100 -15.71 9.47 -2.91
CA ASP A 100 -15.32 8.39 -1.99
C ASP A 100 -14.70 7.13 -2.62
N LYS A 101 -14.42 7.14 -3.92
CA LYS A 101 -13.76 6.02 -4.61
C LYS A 101 -12.30 6.31 -4.91
N LYS A 102 -11.42 5.35 -4.62
CA LYS A 102 -10.02 5.38 -5.08
C LYS A 102 -9.95 5.45 -6.60
N GLU A 103 -9.18 6.41 -7.10
CA GLU A 103 -8.93 6.62 -8.53
C GLU A 103 -7.43 6.79 -8.82
N GLY A 104 -7.01 6.29 -9.97
CA GLY A 104 -5.62 6.37 -10.42
C GLY A 104 -4.68 5.59 -9.50
N THR A 105 -3.40 5.99 -9.49
CA THR A 105 -2.38 5.32 -8.69
C THR A 105 -2.47 5.72 -7.22
N TRP A 106 -2.62 4.72 -6.37
CA TRP A 106 -2.52 4.82 -4.92
C TRP A 106 -1.21 4.24 -4.43
N THR A 107 -0.54 4.94 -3.53
CA THR A 107 0.79 4.58 -3.04
C THR A 107 0.81 4.47 -1.52
N TRP A 108 1.40 3.39 -1.02
CA TRP A 108 1.68 3.13 0.39
C TRP A 108 3.18 3.06 0.62
N ILE A 109 3.64 3.64 1.74
CA ILE A 109 5.03 3.64 2.16
C ILE A 109 5.11 3.12 3.59
N GLU A 110 5.87 2.04 3.78
CA GLU A 110 5.93 1.26 5.01
C GLU A 110 7.37 0.93 5.39
N PRO A 111 7.68 0.68 6.68
CA PRO A 111 9.02 0.26 7.08
C PRO A 111 9.40 -1.09 6.43
N ASP A 112 10.68 -1.21 6.05
CA ASP A 112 11.23 -2.46 5.48
C ASP A 112 11.48 -3.51 6.56
N LYS A 113 10.44 -4.29 6.92
CA LYS A 113 10.60 -5.56 7.65
C LYS A 113 9.60 -6.59 7.15
N ILE A 114 10.10 -7.54 6.36
CA ILE A 114 9.28 -8.56 5.69
C ILE A 114 8.76 -9.63 6.69
N TYR A 115 9.32 -9.81 7.91
CA TYR A 115 8.94 -10.98 8.73
C TYR A 115 8.85 -10.90 10.27
N GLU A 116 8.96 -9.75 10.93
CA GLU A 116 8.69 -9.72 12.39
C GLU A 116 7.82 -8.52 12.76
N LYS A 117 6.54 -8.80 13.06
CA LYS A 117 5.56 -7.92 13.70
C LYS A 117 5.88 -6.43 13.53
N GLN A 118 5.71 -5.89 12.31
CA GLN A 118 5.73 -4.46 11.97
C GLN A 118 6.45 -3.57 13.00
N SER A 119 7.70 -3.89 13.34
CA SER A 119 8.43 -3.06 14.28
C SER A 119 8.78 -1.83 13.48
N TRP A 120 8.22 -0.69 13.87
CA TRP A 120 8.56 0.64 13.39
C TRP A 120 10.00 0.94 13.77
N ASP A 121 10.92 0.24 13.11
CA ASP A 121 12.35 0.35 13.30
C ASP A 121 12.90 1.35 12.28
N ASP A 122 13.96 2.05 12.65
CA ASP A 122 14.59 3.12 11.88
C ASP A 122 15.47 2.52 10.78
N SER A 123 14.86 1.77 9.85
CA SER A 123 15.52 1.32 8.64
C SER A 123 15.59 2.48 7.64
N ASP A 124 16.76 2.67 7.05
CA ASP A 124 16.95 3.60 5.94
C ASP A 124 16.13 3.21 4.69
N LEU A 125 15.61 1.98 4.63
CA LEU A 125 14.80 1.48 3.52
C LEU A 125 13.32 1.36 3.89
N GLN A 126 12.47 1.69 2.92
CA GLN A 126 11.02 1.57 2.99
C GLN A 126 10.50 0.69 1.84
N ILE A 127 9.39 0.00 2.08
CA ILE A 127 8.60 -0.67 1.05
C ILE A 127 7.60 0.33 0.48
N ILE A 128 7.67 0.55 -0.82
CA ILE A 128 6.74 1.40 -1.57
C ILE A 128 5.87 0.49 -2.43
N THR A 129 4.58 0.42 -2.11
CA THR A 129 3.56 -0.28 -2.90
C THR A 129 2.77 0.75 -3.69
N SER A 130 2.61 0.57 -4.99
CA SER A 130 1.74 1.40 -5.83
C SER A 130 0.76 0.52 -6.61
N ILE A 131 -0.52 0.85 -6.57
CA ILE A 131 -1.62 0.09 -7.20
C ILE A 131 -2.54 1.07 -7.93
N ASP A 132 -2.89 0.76 -9.17
CA ASP A 132 -3.87 1.53 -9.92
C ASP A 132 -5.31 1.12 -9.57
N TYR A 133 -6.17 2.12 -9.41
CA TYR A 133 -7.60 1.97 -9.14
C TYR A 133 -8.44 2.67 -10.22
N ARG A 134 -9.64 2.13 -10.43
CA ARG A 134 -10.71 2.73 -11.21
C ARG A 134 -12.04 2.40 -10.54
N ASP A 135 -12.84 3.41 -10.26
CA ASP A 135 -14.11 3.33 -9.54
C ASP A 135 -13.99 2.61 -8.18
N GLY A 136 -12.87 2.79 -7.47
CA GLY A 136 -12.60 2.13 -6.19
C GLY A 136 -12.18 0.66 -6.31
N ILE A 137 -12.00 0.15 -7.53
CA ILE A 137 -11.62 -1.24 -7.81
C ILE A 137 -10.20 -1.25 -8.37
N LYS A 138 -9.35 -2.18 -7.89
CA LYS A 138 -8.01 -2.39 -8.43
C LYS A 138 -8.08 -2.66 -9.93
N HIS A 139 -7.48 -1.80 -10.74
CA HIS A 139 -7.54 -1.88 -12.19
C HIS A 139 -6.32 -1.20 -12.82
N GLY A 140 -5.42 -2.00 -13.39
CA GLY A 140 -4.16 -1.52 -13.94
C GLY A 140 -2.98 -2.21 -13.29
N SER A 141 -1.90 -1.47 -13.06
CA SER A 141 -0.63 -2.05 -12.61
C SER A 141 -0.52 -2.09 -11.09
N ILE A 142 0.23 -3.05 -10.59
CA ILE A 142 0.82 -3.01 -9.26
C ILE A 142 2.34 -3.09 -9.37
N ILE A 143 3.03 -2.28 -8.57
CA ILE A 143 4.48 -2.36 -8.39
C ILE A 143 4.81 -2.20 -6.91
N VAL A 144 5.68 -3.06 -6.41
CA VAL A 144 6.28 -2.93 -5.08
C VAL A 144 7.77 -2.83 -5.24
N HIS A 145 8.39 -1.86 -4.58
CA HIS A 145 9.84 -1.73 -4.57
C HIS A 145 10.37 -1.25 -3.22
N LYS A 146 11.64 -1.49 -2.97
CA LYS A 146 12.39 -0.86 -1.87
C LYS A 146 12.91 0.50 -2.30
N ALA A 147 12.97 1.46 -1.40
CA ALA A 147 13.67 2.72 -1.67
C ALA A 147 14.17 3.30 -0.36
N ASN A 148 15.24 4.09 -0.43
CA ASN A 148 15.63 4.97 0.67
C ASN A 148 14.91 6.32 0.48
N LEU A 149 14.10 6.69 1.47
CA LEU A 149 13.61 8.06 1.60
C LEU A 149 14.72 8.92 2.22
N GLU A 150 15.61 9.48 1.41
CA GLU A 150 16.58 10.46 1.93
C GLU A 150 15.81 11.57 2.66
N ARG A 151 16.18 11.82 3.93
CA ARG A 151 15.50 12.74 4.88
C ARG A 151 15.33 14.15 4.32
N PHE A 152 14.25 14.39 3.60
CA PHE A 152 13.65 15.70 3.43
C PHE A 152 12.14 15.53 3.38
N ASP A 153 11.42 16.39 4.11
CA ASP A 153 9.96 16.39 4.32
C ASP A 153 9.11 16.58 3.04
N TYR A 154 9.70 16.34 1.87
CA TYR A 154 9.08 16.40 0.56
C TYR A 154 9.44 15.15 -0.24
N ILE A 155 8.39 14.40 -0.58
CA ILE A 155 8.38 13.11 -1.28
C ILE A 155 8.75 13.26 -2.76
N GLN A 156 9.84 13.95 -3.09
CA GLN A 156 10.17 14.27 -4.48
C GLN A 156 11.46 13.63 -5.01
N ASN A 157 12.34 13.09 -4.17
CA ASN A 157 13.61 12.54 -4.64
C ASN A 157 13.88 11.15 -4.04
N TYR A 158 13.60 10.10 -4.82
CA TYR A 158 14.01 8.73 -4.52
C TYR A 158 15.41 8.48 -5.10
N SER A 159 16.32 7.95 -4.28
CA SER A 159 17.58 7.36 -4.75
C SER A 159 17.36 5.86 -4.91
N TYR A 160 17.39 5.36 -6.15
CA TYR A 160 17.15 3.94 -6.46
C TYR A 160 18.46 3.14 -6.47
N PRO A 161 18.69 2.23 -5.51
CA PRO A 161 19.49 1.04 -5.79
C PRO A 161 18.91 0.27 -7.00
N ARG A 162 19.78 -0.23 -7.89
CA ARG A 162 19.38 -0.70 -9.23
C ARG A 162 18.62 -2.05 -9.26
N ASN A 163 18.24 -2.60 -8.11
CA ASN A 163 17.55 -3.89 -7.98
C ASN A 163 16.57 -3.84 -6.81
N ASP A 164 15.54 -2.99 -6.89
CA ASP A 164 14.64 -2.76 -5.76
C ASP A 164 13.20 -3.21 -5.97
N ILE A 165 12.78 -3.59 -7.20
CA ILE A 165 11.43 -4.10 -7.43
C ILE A 165 11.29 -5.47 -6.75
N ILE A 166 10.34 -5.57 -5.84
CA ILE A 166 9.95 -6.78 -5.10
C ILE A 166 8.80 -7.50 -5.80
N LEU A 167 7.86 -6.74 -6.37
CA LEU A 167 6.67 -7.29 -7.01
C LEU A 167 6.27 -6.42 -8.19
N LYS A 168 5.82 -7.06 -9.27
CA LYS A 168 5.03 -6.40 -10.31
C LYS A 168 3.97 -7.34 -10.86
N GLY A 169 2.83 -6.78 -11.22
CA GLY A 169 1.69 -7.54 -11.71
C GLY A 169 0.59 -6.63 -12.25
N GLN A 170 -0.53 -7.22 -12.61
CA GLN A 170 -1.67 -6.50 -13.18
C GLN A 170 -2.99 -6.97 -12.59
N TYR A 171 -3.87 -6.01 -12.37
CA TYR A 171 -5.26 -6.20 -11.99
C TYR A 171 -6.20 -5.82 -13.13
N PHE A 172 -7.29 -6.55 -13.27
CA PHE A 172 -8.42 -6.17 -14.12
C PHE A 172 -9.71 -6.37 -13.34
N ASN A 173 -10.35 -5.26 -12.95
CA ASN A 173 -11.61 -5.25 -12.21
C ASN A 173 -11.53 -6.05 -10.89
N GLY A 174 -10.48 -5.81 -10.12
CA GLY A 174 -10.26 -6.43 -8.81
C GLY A 174 -9.46 -7.72 -8.89
N GLU A 175 -9.48 -8.40 -10.03
CA GLU A 175 -8.89 -9.73 -10.21
C GLU A 175 -7.45 -9.63 -10.71
N LYS A 176 -6.55 -10.47 -10.18
CA LYS A 176 -5.20 -10.65 -10.71
C LYS A 176 -5.28 -11.28 -12.10
N ILE A 177 -4.53 -10.72 -13.04
CA ILE A 177 -4.42 -11.23 -14.40
C ILE A 177 -2.97 -11.24 -14.89
N GLY A 178 -2.68 -12.11 -15.85
CA GLY A 178 -1.41 -12.15 -16.57
C GLY A 178 -0.25 -12.58 -15.68
N GLU A 179 0.95 -12.14 -16.06
CA GLU A 179 2.18 -12.52 -15.37
C GLU A 179 2.45 -11.62 -14.16
N TRP A 180 2.69 -12.27 -13.03
CA TRP A 180 3.05 -11.69 -11.75
C TRP A 180 4.44 -12.14 -11.39
N TYR A 181 5.32 -11.18 -11.14
CA TYR A 181 6.70 -11.43 -10.83
C TYR A 181 7.01 -11.00 -9.42
N TYR A 182 7.69 -11.87 -8.68
CA TYR A 182 8.13 -11.66 -7.31
C TYR A 182 9.64 -11.79 -7.23
N ASN A 183 10.27 -10.94 -6.43
CA ASN A 183 11.67 -10.99 -6.06
C ASN A 183 11.75 -11.06 -4.54
N ASP A 184 11.90 -12.26 -4.00
CA ASP A 184 11.92 -12.47 -2.54
C ASP A 184 13.26 -12.05 -1.89
N TYR A 185 14.22 -11.50 -2.66
CA TYR A 185 15.53 -11.04 -2.15
C TYR A 185 16.30 -12.09 -1.34
N ILE A 186 16.17 -13.35 -1.74
CA ILE A 186 16.89 -14.46 -1.11
C ILE A 186 18.27 -14.52 -1.78
N TYR A 187 19.33 -14.21 -1.04
CA TYR A 187 20.69 -14.10 -1.60
C TYR A 187 21.50 -15.40 -1.50
N SER A 188 21.28 -16.23 -0.47
CA SER A 188 21.79 -17.61 -0.41
C SER A 188 21.25 -18.40 0.79
N ASP A 189 21.44 -19.72 0.76
CA ASP A 189 21.31 -20.60 1.93
C ASP A 189 22.57 -20.59 2.83
N TYR A 190 23.70 -20.03 2.36
CA TYR A 190 25.03 -20.30 2.95
C TYR A 190 25.88 -19.07 3.33
N ASP A 191 25.44 -17.84 3.09
CA ASP A 191 26.15 -16.65 3.54
C ASP A 191 25.29 -15.40 3.46
N TRP A 192 25.19 -14.73 4.61
CA TRP A 192 24.74 -13.36 4.81
C TRP A 192 25.67 -12.32 4.14
N ALA A 193 26.83 -12.75 3.63
CA ALA A 193 27.91 -11.90 3.13
C ALA A 193 28.24 -12.05 1.63
N THR A 194 27.56 -12.94 0.89
CA THR A 194 27.78 -13.07 -0.57
C THR A 194 26.57 -12.56 -1.34
N GLU A 195 26.65 -11.30 -1.80
CA GLU A 195 25.83 -10.84 -2.93
C GLU A 195 26.00 -11.82 -4.10
N PRO A 196 24.93 -12.33 -4.71
CA PRO A 196 25.02 -13.09 -5.94
C PRO A 196 25.72 -12.22 -6.98
N LYS A 197 26.95 -12.62 -7.34
CA LYS A 197 27.83 -11.93 -8.29
C LYS A 197 27.18 -11.59 -9.63
N TYR A 198 26.04 -12.20 -9.96
CA TYR A 198 25.34 -12.11 -11.23
C TYR A 198 24.11 -11.17 -11.27
N ILE A 199 23.65 -10.65 -10.13
CA ILE A 199 22.46 -9.77 -10.06
C ILE A 199 22.72 -8.35 -10.64
N ARG A 200 23.98 -7.96 -10.84
CA ARG A 200 24.34 -6.62 -11.33
C ARG A 200 23.98 -6.35 -12.81
N SER A 201 23.58 -7.36 -13.58
CA SER A 201 23.35 -7.23 -15.03
C SER A 201 21.89 -7.32 -15.49
N MET A 202 20.97 -7.80 -14.64
CA MET A 202 19.54 -7.88 -14.98
C MET A 202 18.81 -6.65 -14.44
N ARG A 203 17.96 -6.02 -15.27
CA ARG A 203 17.13 -4.85 -14.85
C ARG A 203 16.07 -5.22 -13.81
N PHE A 204 15.75 -6.51 -13.68
CA PHE A 204 14.83 -7.05 -12.70
C PHE A 204 15.07 -8.56 -12.57
N TYR A 205 15.42 -9.01 -11.38
CA TYR A 205 15.49 -10.43 -11.03
C TYR A 205 14.16 -10.84 -10.39
N TRP A 206 13.56 -11.95 -10.83
CA TRP A 206 12.44 -12.60 -10.15
C TRP A 206 12.89 -13.92 -9.52
N SER A 207 12.31 -14.34 -8.41
CA SER A 207 12.43 -15.67 -7.82
C SER A 207 11.21 -16.54 -8.13
N ARG A 208 10.04 -15.90 -8.24
CA ARG A 208 8.77 -16.56 -8.58
C ARG A 208 8.07 -15.77 -9.67
N LYS A 209 7.54 -16.48 -10.65
CA LYS A 209 6.70 -15.95 -11.71
C LYS A 209 5.41 -16.77 -11.74
N TYR A 210 4.29 -16.11 -11.47
CA TYR A 210 2.96 -16.71 -11.42
C TYR A 210 2.11 -16.14 -12.54
N THR A 211 1.36 -16.98 -13.24
CA THR A 211 0.41 -16.54 -14.27
C THR A 211 -1.00 -16.72 -13.75
N TYR A 212 -1.79 -15.65 -13.78
CA TYR A 212 -3.15 -15.63 -13.29
C TYR A 212 -4.17 -15.44 -14.42
N ASP A 213 -5.29 -16.17 -14.32
CA ASP A 213 -6.52 -15.91 -15.06
C ASP A 213 -7.66 -15.71 -14.05
N LYS A 214 -8.04 -14.44 -13.85
CA LYS A 214 -9.07 -14.01 -12.90
C LYS A 214 -8.86 -14.60 -11.50
N ASP A 215 -7.75 -14.22 -10.87
CA ASP A 215 -7.27 -14.74 -9.57
C ASP A 215 -6.90 -16.23 -9.53
N ASN A 216 -7.25 -17.03 -10.54
CA ASN A 216 -6.84 -18.42 -10.60
C ASN A 216 -5.40 -18.52 -11.05
N LEU A 217 -4.55 -19.12 -10.22
CA LEU A 217 -3.18 -19.45 -10.60
C LEU A 217 -3.21 -20.57 -11.64
N VAL A 218 -2.83 -20.27 -12.88
CA VAL A 218 -2.84 -21.23 -14.00
C VAL A 218 -1.45 -21.79 -14.31
N ASP A 219 -0.40 -21.07 -13.95
CA ASP A 219 0.98 -21.49 -14.16
C ASP A 219 1.92 -20.88 -13.12
N SER A 220 3.00 -21.58 -12.79
CA SER A 220 4.00 -21.11 -11.83
C SER A 220 5.41 -21.59 -12.17
N GLU A 221 6.34 -20.64 -12.25
CA GLU A 221 7.75 -20.87 -12.46
C GLU A 221 8.52 -20.32 -11.25
N CYS A 222 9.37 -21.14 -10.64
CA CYS A 222 10.20 -20.73 -9.51
C CYS A 222 11.66 -21.08 -9.78
N ARG A 223 12.55 -20.24 -9.26
CA ARG A 223 13.99 -20.42 -9.38
C ARG A 223 14.71 -20.01 -8.11
N GLU A 224 15.74 -20.77 -7.77
CA GLU A 224 16.67 -20.42 -6.70
C GLU A 224 17.45 -19.15 -7.06
N SER A 225 18.08 -18.51 -6.07
CA SER A 225 18.91 -17.29 -6.20
C SER A 225 20.01 -17.37 -7.26
N TRP A 226 20.39 -18.58 -7.65
CA TRP A 226 21.41 -18.90 -8.65
C TRP A 226 20.86 -19.12 -10.07
N GLY A 227 19.54 -18.98 -10.25
CA GLY A 227 18.83 -19.20 -11.51
C GLY A 227 18.48 -20.66 -11.81
N ILE A 228 18.63 -21.57 -10.85
CA ILE A 228 18.24 -22.98 -11.01
C ILE A 228 16.74 -23.11 -10.81
N GLU A 229 16.05 -23.70 -11.79
CA GLU A 229 14.62 -24.00 -11.69
C GLU A 229 14.33 -24.96 -10.53
N ILE A 230 13.26 -24.67 -9.80
CA ILE A 230 12.79 -25.48 -8.67
C ILE A 230 11.26 -25.48 -8.69
N ASP A 231 10.66 -26.61 -8.32
CA ASP A 231 9.22 -26.71 -8.12
C ASP A 231 8.74 -25.65 -7.11
N CYS A 232 7.70 -24.90 -7.46
CA CYS A 232 7.25 -23.76 -6.66
C CYS A 232 6.78 -24.16 -5.26
N LYS A 233 6.16 -25.33 -5.10
CA LYS A 233 5.76 -25.82 -3.78
C LYS A 233 6.98 -26.12 -2.91
N SER A 234 8.02 -26.69 -3.51
CA SER A 234 9.30 -26.96 -2.85
C SER A 234 10.03 -25.66 -2.49
N TYR A 235 10.00 -24.65 -3.36
CA TYR A 235 10.51 -23.30 -3.08
C TYR A 235 9.78 -22.66 -1.89
N GLU A 236 8.45 -22.67 -1.90
CA GLU A 236 7.62 -22.10 -0.83
C GLU A 236 7.87 -22.76 0.52
N GLN A 237 8.04 -24.09 0.55
CA GLN A 237 8.40 -24.81 1.78
C GLN A 237 9.80 -24.47 2.27
N LYS A 238 10.78 -24.36 1.36
CA LYS A 238 12.17 -24.04 1.68
C LYS A 238 12.33 -22.62 2.23
N TYR A 239 11.54 -21.67 1.73
CA TYR A 239 11.69 -20.25 1.99
C TYR A 239 10.47 -19.60 2.68
N LEU A 240 9.65 -20.39 3.37
CA LEU A 240 8.37 -19.96 3.96
C LEU A 240 8.43 -18.64 4.75
N GLU A 241 9.51 -18.43 5.51
CA GLU A 241 9.72 -17.24 6.35
C GLU A 241 10.52 -16.12 5.66
N LYS A 242 10.76 -16.24 4.35
CA LYS A 242 11.57 -15.30 3.56
C LYS A 242 10.84 -14.80 2.30
N ILE A 243 9.65 -15.31 2.03
CA ILE A 243 8.88 -14.98 0.84
C ILE A 243 8.15 -13.65 1.00
N TYR A 244 8.22 -12.79 0.00
CA TYR A 244 7.41 -11.58 0.06
C TYR A 244 5.92 -11.91 -0.09
N LEU A 245 5.14 -11.50 0.91
CA LEU A 245 3.68 -11.53 0.89
C LEU A 245 3.17 -10.09 0.73
N LEU A 246 2.35 -9.87 -0.31
CA LEU A 246 1.69 -8.59 -0.52
C LEU A 246 0.68 -8.40 0.63
N PRO A 247 0.74 -7.30 1.41
CA PRO A 247 -0.23 -7.03 2.46
C PRO A 247 -1.63 -6.89 1.86
N ASP A 248 -2.64 -7.38 2.57
CA ASP A 248 -4.01 -7.07 2.19
C ASP A 248 -4.27 -5.57 2.40
N ARG A 249 -4.85 -4.94 1.39
CA ARG A 249 -5.18 -3.51 1.37
C ARG A 249 -6.69 -3.26 1.40
N ASP A 250 -7.47 -4.33 1.30
CA ASP A 250 -8.92 -4.29 1.23
C ASP A 250 -9.58 -5.21 2.27
N GLU A 251 -8.84 -5.89 3.16
CA GLU A 251 -9.41 -6.67 4.28
C GLU A 251 -8.70 -6.33 5.60
N THR A 252 -9.48 -6.15 6.68
CA THR A 252 -9.02 -6.00 8.08
C THR A 252 -8.93 -7.34 8.78
#